data_AF-A0A2N0RYA2-F1
#
_entry.id   AF-A0A2N0RYA2-F1
#
_cell.length_a   1.000
_cell.length_b   1.000
_cell.length_c   1.000
_cell.angle_alpha   90.00
_cell.angle_beta   90.00
_cell.angle_gamma   90.00
#
_symmetry.space_group_name_H-M   'P 1'
#
loop_
_entity.id
_entity.type
_entity.pdbx_description
1 polymer ?
#
loop_
_entity_poly.entity_id
_entity_poly.type
_entity_poly.pdbx_seq_one_letter_code
_entity_poly.pdbx_strand_id
1 'polypeptide(L)'
;MSDIKKRLVFSILQFLQQSIKDGTIKEEDTEGVEVAVQCIGEAFGVNVEDPEQKAAYSTKAPLLTIFEVAVKAQEKIKPVTKSAPPQAVVAETKLGLT
;
A
#
# COMPACT_ATOMS: atom_id res chain seq x y z
N MET A 1 -11.62 -15.35 7.78
CA MET A 1 -10.74 -14.26 7.27
C MET A 1 -9.30 -14.60 7.60
N SER A 2 -8.34 -14.36 6.70
CA SER A 2 -6.91 -14.61 6.99
C SER A 2 -6.35 -13.57 7.97
N ASP A 3 -5.41 -13.97 8.83
CA ASP A 3 -4.74 -13.08 9.79
C ASP A 3 -4.11 -11.85 9.14
N ILE A 4 -3.60 -11.98 7.91
CA ILE A 4 -3.02 -10.83 7.19
C ILE A 4 -4.07 -9.76 6.88
N LYS A 5 -5.31 -10.18 6.56
CA LYS A 5 -6.41 -9.26 6.30
C LYS A 5 -6.85 -8.55 7.58
N LYS A 6 -6.90 -9.27 8.72
CA LYS A 6 -7.20 -8.65 10.01
C LYS A 6 -6.12 -7.65 10.44
N ARG A 7 -4.84 -7.98 10.27
CA ARG A 7 -3.70 -7.06 10.49
C ARG A 7 -3.81 -5.78 9.65
N LEU A 8 -4.17 -5.92 8.37
CA LEU A 8 -4.36 -4.77 7.49
C LEU A 8 -5.51 -3.88 7.98
N VAL A 9 -6.69 -4.45 8.22
CA VAL A 9 -7.85 -3.70 8.72
C VAL A 9 -7.52 -3.01 10.05
N PHE A 10 -6.93 -3.74 11.00
CA PHE A 10 -6.52 -3.18 12.29
C PHE A 10 -5.57 -1.98 12.12
N SER A 11 -4.62 -2.07 11.18
CA SER A 11 -3.70 -0.98 10.89
C SER A 11 -4.38 0.22 10.21
N ILE A 12 -5.42 -0.01 9.38
CA ILE A 12 -6.26 1.06 8.79
C ILE A 12 -7.04 1.78 9.89
N LEU A 13 -7.70 1.03 10.79
CA LEU A 13 -8.46 1.61 11.90
C LEU A 13 -7.57 2.45 12.82
N GLN A 14 -6.36 1.96 13.16
CA GLN A 14 -5.39 2.76 13.92
C GLN A 14 -4.97 4.04 13.18
N PHE A 15 -4.76 3.96 11.86
CA PHE A 15 -4.42 5.13 11.06
C PHE A 15 -5.53 6.18 11.08
N LEU A 16 -6.79 5.77 10.96
CA LEU A 16 -7.94 6.69 11.03
C LEU A 16 -8.05 7.33 12.42
N GLN A 17 -7.95 6.55 13.50
CA GLN A 17 -7.95 7.08 14.87
C GLN A 17 -6.78 8.05 15.13
N GLN A 18 -5.60 7.75 14.59
CA GLN A 18 -4.44 8.63 14.70
C GLN A 18 -4.66 9.93 13.91
N SER A 19 -5.24 9.83 12.71
CA SER A 19 -5.56 10.96 11.84
C SER A 19 -6.58 11.92 12.45
N ILE A 20 -7.50 11.40 13.29
CA ILE A 20 -8.38 12.24 14.11
C ILE A 20 -7.55 12.94 15.21
N LYS A 21 -6.71 12.19 15.92
CA LYS A 21 -5.95 12.70 17.07
C LYS A 21 -4.90 13.74 16.71
N ASP A 22 -4.26 13.62 15.54
CA ASP A 22 -3.23 14.56 15.07
C ASP A 22 -3.78 15.71 14.22
N GLY A 23 -5.10 15.75 13.99
CA GLY A 23 -5.77 16.82 13.24
C GLY A 23 -5.60 16.73 11.72
N THR A 24 -5.14 15.60 11.19
CA THR A 24 -5.16 15.33 9.74
C THR A 24 -6.59 15.34 9.20
N ILE A 25 -7.53 14.80 9.97
CA ILE A 25 -8.97 14.89 9.70
C ILE A 25 -9.49 16.18 10.33
N LYS A 26 -10.29 16.94 9.58
CA LYS A 26 -10.94 18.15 10.09
C LYS A 26 -11.96 17.79 11.15
N GLU A 27 -12.15 18.68 12.11
CA GLU A 27 -13.11 18.50 13.20
C GLU A 27 -14.54 18.21 12.70
N GLU A 28 -14.97 18.88 11.62
CA GLU A 28 -16.29 18.68 10.99
C GLU A 28 -16.49 17.28 10.40
N ASP A 29 -15.40 16.58 10.07
CA ASP A 29 -15.42 15.22 9.49
C ASP A 29 -15.17 14.13 10.54
N THR A 30 -14.77 14.50 11.78
CA THR A 30 -14.37 13.55 12.84
C THR A 30 -15.47 12.54 13.15
N GLU A 31 -16.69 13.00 13.41
CA GLU A 31 -17.83 12.12 13.75
C GLU A 31 -18.09 11.10 12.63
N GLY A 32 -18.01 11.53 11.37
CA GLY A 32 -18.19 10.66 10.21
C GLY A 32 -17.10 9.58 10.14
N VAL A 33 -15.85 9.93 10.44
CA VAL A 33 -14.75 8.97 10.44
C VAL A 33 -14.83 8.01 11.64
N GLU A 34 -15.29 8.46 12.81
CA GLU A 34 -15.53 7.59 13.96
C GLU A 34 -16.59 6.53 13.66
N VAL A 35 -17.69 6.93 13.02
CA VAL A 35 -18.71 5.98 12.54
C VAL A 35 -18.11 5.00 11.53
N ALA A 36 -17.30 5.47 10.59
CA ALA A 36 -16.63 4.60 9.62
C ALA A 36 -15.70 3.58 10.29
N VAL A 37 -14.93 4.00 11.31
CA VAL A 37 -14.05 3.13 12.10
C VAL A 37 -14.85 2.00 12.76
N GLN A 38 -16.01 2.32 13.34
CA GLN A 38 -16.90 1.33 13.95
C GLN A 38 -17.48 0.37 12.91
N CYS A 39 -18.06 0.89 11.82
CA CYS A 39 -18.65 0.05 10.76
C CYS A 39 -17.62 -0.89 10.12
N ILE A 40 -16.39 -0.42 9.85
CA ILE A 40 -15.32 -1.25 9.31
C ILE A 40 -14.90 -2.31 10.34
N GLY A 41 -14.73 -1.92 11.62
CA GLY A 41 -14.38 -2.85 12.69
C GLY A 41 -15.38 -4.01 12.81
N GLU A 42 -16.67 -3.69 12.82
CA GLU A 42 -17.75 -4.67 12.88
C GLU A 42 -17.78 -5.59 11.64
N ALA A 43 -17.70 -5.02 10.44
CA ALA A 43 -17.75 -5.78 9.18
C ALA A 43 -16.64 -6.83 9.07
N PHE A 44 -15.49 -6.58 9.73
CA PHE A 44 -14.32 -7.46 9.68
C PHE A 44 -14.06 -8.23 10.98
N GLY A 45 -14.85 -8.00 12.03
CA GLY A 45 -14.62 -8.58 13.36
C GLY A 45 -13.24 -8.19 13.90
N VAL A 46 -12.91 -6.91 13.81
CA VAL A 46 -11.65 -6.30 14.26
C VAL A 46 -11.97 -5.16 15.21
N ASN A 47 -11.39 -5.20 16.41
CA ASN A 47 -11.52 -4.14 17.40
C ASN A 47 -10.12 -3.65 17.84
N VAL A 48 -9.89 -2.35 17.71
CA VAL A 48 -8.62 -1.70 18.10
C VAL A 48 -8.51 -1.45 19.61
N GLU A 49 -9.62 -1.50 20.34
CA GLU A 49 -9.69 -1.38 21.79
C GLU A 49 -9.53 -2.73 22.51
N ASP A 50 -9.67 -3.83 21.77
CA ASP A 50 -9.46 -5.19 22.29
C ASP A 50 -7.96 -5.47 22.47
N PRO A 51 -7.46 -5.68 23.71
CA PRO A 51 -6.05 -5.91 23.98
C PRO A 51 -5.49 -7.18 23.32
N GLU A 52 -6.29 -8.23 23.18
CA GLU A 52 -5.86 -9.50 22.58
C GLU A 52 -5.66 -9.31 21.07
N GLN A 53 -6.60 -8.63 20.43
CA GLN A 53 -6.48 -8.28 19.01
C GLN A 53 -5.37 -7.28 18.76
N LYS A 54 -5.14 -6.35 19.67
CA LYS A 54 -3.98 -5.46 19.60
C LYS A 54 -2.69 -6.24 19.64
N ALA A 55 -2.54 -7.22 20.52
CA ALA A 55 -1.35 -8.09 20.54
C ALA A 55 -1.23 -8.95 19.27
N ALA A 56 -2.33 -9.47 18.75
CA ALA A 56 -2.34 -10.37 17.60
C ALA A 56 -2.15 -9.67 16.24
N TYR A 57 -2.73 -8.47 16.09
CA TYR A 57 -2.88 -7.79 14.80
C TYR A 57 -2.03 -6.53 14.63
N SER A 58 -1.43 -6.01 15.70
CA SER A 58 -0.48 -4.90 15.57
C SER A 58 0.70 -5.27 14.69
N THR A 59 1.17 -4.29 13.93
CA THR A 59 2.34 -4.38 13.07
C THR A 59 3.54 -3.69 13.73
N LYS A 60 4.76 -4.00 13.28
CA LYS A 60 5.99 -3.42 13.83
C LYS A 60 6.15 -1.92 13.54
N ALA A 61 5.44 -1.42 12.54
CA ALA A 61 5.47 -0.02 12.12
C ALA A 61 4.05 0.41 11.70
N PRO A 62 3.67 1.69 11.91
CA PRO A 62 2.38 2.20 11.47
C PRO A 62 2.14 1.98 9.96
N LEU A 63 0.87 1.84 9.58
CA LEU A 63 0.49 1.59 8.17
C LEU A 63 1.07 2.63 7.22
N LEU A 64 1.03 3.92 7.61
CA LEU A 64 1.56 5.01 6.81
C LEU A 64 3.05 4.82 6.50
N THR A 65 3.87 4.48 7.51
CA THR A 65 5.30 4.21 7.33
C THR A 65 5.55 3.01 6.41
N ILE A 66 4.77 1.92 6.56
CA ILE A 66 4.87 0.74 5.69
C ILE A 66 4.53 1.14 4.25
N PHE A 67 3.47 1.92 4.06
CA PHE A 67 3.01 2.35 2.75
C PHE A 67 4.02 3.27 2.06
N GLU A 68 4.61 4.22 2.77
CA GLU A 68 5.69 5.08 2.25
C GLU A 68 6.89 4.28 1.74
N VAL A 69 7.31 3.26 2.49
CA VAL A 69 8.42 2.37 2.06
C VAL A 69 8.03 1.59 0.81
N ALA A 70 6.79 1.08 0.75
CA ALA A 70 6.29 0.36 -0.41
C ALA A 70 6.25 1.25 -1.67
N VAL A 71 5.75 2.49 -1.55
CA VAL A 71 5.72 3.46 -2.64
C VAL A 71 7.14 3.80 -3.12
N LYS A 72 8.07 4.10 -2.20
CA LYS A 72 9.49 4.37 -2.54
C LYS A 72 10.17 3.17 -3.21
N ALA A 73 9.83 1.94 -2.81
CA ALA A 73 10.36 0.74 -3.44
C ALA A 73 9.82 0.57 -4.87
N GLN A 74 8.54 0.87 -5.11
CA GLN A 74 7.95 0.84 -6.46
C GLN A 74 8.62 1.83 -7.42
N GLU A 75 8.99 3.03 -6.95
CA GLU A 75 9.71 4.01 -7.77
C GLU A 75 11.08 3.50 -8.23
N LYS A 76 11.76 2.71 -7.40
CA LYS A 76 13.06 2.08 -7.72
C LYS A 76 12.94 0.89 -8.68
N ILE A 77 11.74 0.33 -8.84
CA ILE A 77 11.46 -0.81 -9.72
C ILE A 77 10.96 -0.35 -11.10
N LYS A 78 10.91 0.97 -11.39
CA LYS A 78 10.65 1.44 -12.76
C LYS A 78 11.63 0.75 -13.72
N PRO A 79 11.14 -0.04 -14.71
CA PRO A 79 12.02 -0.69 -15.65
C PRO A 79 12.80 0.40 -16.35
N VAL A 80 14.14 0.34 -16.25
CA VAL A 80 15.01 0.97 -17.23
C VAL A 80 14.58 0.35 -18.55
N THR A 81 13.73 1.06 -19.29
CA THR A 81 13.59 0.87 -20.73
C THR A 81 15.00 1.03 -21.27
N LYS A 82 15.69 -0.09 -21.46
CA LYS A 82 16.94 -0.16 -22.18
C LYS A 82 16.67 0.47 -23.54
N SER A 83 17.12 1.71 -23.72
CA SER A 83 17.34 2.28 -25.04
C SER A 83 18.15 1.27 -25.81
N ALA A 84 17.53 0.65 -26.82
CA ALA A 84 18.22 -0.29 -27.70
C ALA A 84 19.40 0.45 -28.37
N PRO A 85 20.59 -0.16 -28.48
CA PRO A 85 21.69 0.45 -29.20
C PRO A 85 21.35 0.53 -30.71
N PRO A 86 21.95 1.48 -31.44
CA PRO A 86 21.66 1.68 -32.86
C PRO A 86 22.09 0.42 -33.63
N GLN A 87 21.14 -0.17 -34.35
CA GLN A 87 21.39 -1.32 -35.21
C GLN A 87 22.47 -0.94 -36.24
N ALA A 88 23.60 -1.63 -36.16
CA ALA A 88 24.63 -1.58 -37.19
C ALA A 88 24.02 -2.15 -38.49
N VAL A 89 23.94 -1.28 -39.49
CA VAL A 89 23.74 -1.63 -40.89
C VAL A 89 24.82 -2.63 -41.30
N VAL A 90 24.41 -3.81 -41.77
CA VAL A 90 25.25 -4.65 -42.62
C VAL A 90 24.53 -4.81 -43.95
N ALA A 91 25.11 -4.14 -44.94
CA ALA A 91 24.85 -4.33 -46.36
C ALA A 91 25.50 -5.62 -46.87
N GLU A 92 25.19 -5.94 -48.12
CA GLU A 92 25.81 -6.94 -49.02
C GLU A 92 25.27 -8.39 -48.95
N THR A 93 25.04 -9.11 -50.06
CA THR A 93 25.14 -8.80 -51.49
C THR A 93 24.32 -9.83 -52.29
N LYS A 94 23.72 -9.35 -53.38
CA LYS A 94 23.00 -10.07 -54.43
C LYS A 94 23.93 -10.98 -55.24
N LEU A 95 23.61 -12.27 -55.37
CA LEU A 95 23.97 -13.15 -56.49
C LEU A 95 23.06 -14.40 -56.38
N GLY A 96 22.17 -14.78 -57.29
CA GLY A 96 22.20 -14.68 -58.74
C GLY A 96 22.49 -16.07 -59.33
N LEU A 97 21.43 -16.78 -59.72
CA LEU A 97 21.37 -17.84 -60.75
C LEU A 97 21.99 -19.22 -60.45
N THR A 98 21.14 -20.26 -60.34
CA THR A 98 20.89 -21.32 -61.36
C THR A 98 19.73 -22.19 -60.92
#